data_AF-E8K2M7-F1
#
_entry.id   AF-E8K2M7-F1
#
_cell.length_a   1.000
_cell.length_b   1.000
_cell.length_c   1.000
_cell.angle_alpha   90.00
_cell.angle_beta   90.00
_cell.angle_gamma   90.00
#
_symmetry.space_group_name_H-M   'P 1'
#
loop_
_entity.id
_entity.type
_entity.pdbx_description
1 polymer ?
#
loop_
_entity_poly.entity_id
_entity_poly.type
_entity_poly.pdbx_seq_one_letter_code
_entity_poly.pdbx_strand_id
1 'polypeptide(L)' 'MFFLRRRVFIGECNGQAVYYDQRTREALAAPKSKLLNTEGARDTNSFILELVVLFLVKRKLNFFLIK' A
#
# COMPACT_ATOMS: atom_id res chain seq x y z
N MET A 1 18.67 2.19 4.67
CA MET A 1 18.98 3.63 4.55
C MET A 1 17.85 4.31 3.77
N PHE A 2 16.75 4.67 4.43
CA PHE A 2 15.63 5.39 3.80
C PHE A 2 15.93 6.89 3.83
N PHE A 3 16.76 7.34 2.89
CA PHE A 3 17.22 8.72 2.85
C PHE A 3 16.04 9.70 2.77
N LEU A 4 16.12 10.74 3.59
CA LEU A 4 15.35 11.98 3.70
C LEU A 4 15.12 12.73 2.34
N ARG A 5 14.60 12.06 1.31
CA ARG A 5 14.12 12.72 0.09
C ARG A 5 12.65 13.05 0.29
N ARG A 6 12.35 14.34 0.48
CA ARG A 6 10.97 14.86 0.46
C ARG A 6 10.44 14.84 -0.97
N ARG A 7 10.09 13.64 -1.44
CA ARG A 7 9.36 13.44 -2.69
C ARG A 7 7.91 13.16 -2.37
N VAL A 8 7.03 14.01 -2.88
CA VAL A 8 5.59 13.90 -2.67
C VAL A 8 5.00 13.30 -3.94
N PHE A 9 4.25 12.21 -3.79
CA PHE A 9 3.49 11.65 -4.90
C PHE A 9 2.37 12.62 -5.29
N ILE A 10 2.29 12.98 -6.58
CA ILE A 10 1.25 13.89 -7.10
C ILE A 10 0.17 13.11 -7.84
N GLY A 11 0.56 12.10 -8.61
CA GLY A 11 -0.37 11.35 -9.45
C GLY A 11 0.35 10.41 -10.41
N GLU A 12 -0.40 9.86 -11.36
CA GLU A 12 0.12 8.95 -12.37
C GLU A 12 -0.08 9.52 -13.77
N CYS A 13 0.89 9.30 -14.65
CA CYS A 13 0.82 9.68 -16.06
C CYS A 13 1.49 8.59 -16.90
N ASN A 14 0.82 8.10 -17.96
CA ASN A 14 1.34 7.07 -18.87
C ASN A 14 1.84 5.80 -18.16
N GLY A 15 1.16 5.36 -17.09
CA GLY A 15 1.54 4.17 -16.31
C GLY A 15 2.74 4.38 -15.37
N GLN A 16 3.28 5.59 -15.28
CA GLN A 16 4.37 5.96 -14.36
C GLN A 16 3.85 6.83 -13.22
N ALA A 17 4.47 6.71 -12.04
CA ALA A 17 4.19 7.57 -10.91
C ALA A 17 4.96 8.89 -11.04
N VAL A 18 4.27 10.00 -10.85
CA VAL A 18 4.83 11.35 -10.88
C VAL A 18 5.06 11.82 -9.45
N TYR A 19 6.31 12.17 -9.16
CA TYR A 19 6.75 12.66 -7.86
C TYR A 19 7.21 14.11 -7.97
N TYR A 20 6.83 14.95 -7.02
CA TYR A 20 7.39 16.27 -6.84
C TYR A 20 8.64 16.18 -5.95
N ASP A 21 9.80 16.60 -6.45
CA ASP A 21 10.98 16.77 -5.60
C ASP A 21 10.98 18.19 -5.00
N GLN A 22 10.83 18.28 -3.69
CA GLN A 22 10.81 19.58 -3.01
C GLN A 22 12.17 20.31 -3.04
N ARG A 23 13.28 19.59 -3.33
CA ARG A 23 14.62 20.21 -3.42
C ARG A 23 14.87 20.84 -4.77
N THR A 24 14.57 20.14 -5.86
CA THR A 24 14.76 20.66 -7.23
C THR A 24 13.53 21.42 -7.74
N ARG A 25 12.38 21.27 -7.08
CA ARG A 25 11.06 21.84 -7.48
C ARG A 25 10.57 21.30 -8.82
N GLU A 26 10.98 20.09 -9.18
CA GLU A 26 10.65 19.46 -10.44
C GLU A 26 9.68 18.29 -10.24
N ALA A 27 8.87 18.03 -11.28
CA ALA A 27 8.09 16.82 -11.40
C ALA A 27 8.93 15.74 -12.08
N LEU A 28 9.08 14.60 -11.42
CA LEU A 28 9.88 13.46 -11.89
C LEU A 28 8.97 12.26 -12.09
N ALA A 29 8.94 11.74 -13.31
CA ALA A 29 8.29 10.47 -13.60
C ALA A 29 9.21 9.31 -13.22
N ALA A 30 8.68 8.34 -12.48
CA ALA A 30 9.41 7.15 -12.09
C ALA A 30 8.47 5.92 -12.08
N PRO A 31 9.00 4.70 -12.15
CA PRO A 31 8.20 3.49 -11.98
C PRO A 31 7.43 3.50 -10.67
N LYS A 32 6.21 2.95 -10.67
CA LYS A 32 5.38 2.86 -9.46
C LYS A 32 6.12 2.07 -8.38
N SER A 33 6.11 2.61 -7.16
CA SER A 33 6.60 1.84 -6.01
C SER A 33 5.64 0.69 -5.69
N LYS A 34 6.12 -0.33 -4.97
CA LYS A 34 5.29 -1.46 -4.52
C LYS A 34 4.06 -1.01 -3.72
N LEU A 35 4.16 0.12 -3.00
CA LEU A 35 3.04 0.70 -2.24
C LEU A 35 2.00 1.38 -3.13
N LEU A 36 2.42 2.02 -4.23
CA LEU A 36 1.54 2.75 -5.14
C LEU A 36 1.00 1.87 -6.27
N ASN A 37 1.55 0.67 -6.46
CA ASN A 37 1.08 -0.27 -7.46
C ASN A 37 -0.25 -0.90 -7.03
N THR A 38 -1.36 -0.23 -7.31
CA THR A 38 -2.71 -0.70 -7.01
C THR A 38 -3.14 -1.89 -7.86
N GLU A 39 -2.69 -1.95 -9.11
CA GLU A 39 -2.97 -3.06 -10.04
C GLU A 39 -2.37 -4.38 -9.51
N GLY A 40 -1.08 -4.38 -9.16
CA GLY A 40 -0.43 -5.54 -8.56
C GLY A 40 -0.83 -5.79 -7.10
N ALA A 41 -1.28 -4.77 -6.37
CA ALA A 41 -1.74 -4.92 -5.00
C ALA A 41 -3.14 -5.56 -4.89
N ARG A 42 -3.92 -5.60 -5.98
CA ARG A 42 -5.28 -6.19 -5.97
C ARG A 42 -5.25 -7.65 -5.51
N ASP A 43 -4.32 -8.44 -6.04
CA ASP A 43 -4.21 -9.87 -5.72
C ASP A 43 -3.71 -10.11 -4.31
N THR A 44 -2.87 -9.23 -3.76
CA THR A 44 -2.42 -9.32 -2.36
C THR A 44 -3.47 -8.79 -1.38
N ASN A 45 -4.26 -7.79 -1.80
CA ASN A 45 -5.27 -7.15 -0.97
C ASN A 45 -6.53 -8.01 -0.82
N SER A 46 -6.83 -8.92 -1.75
CA SER A 46 -7.93 -9.88 -1.60
C SER A 46 -7.76 -10.74 -0.32
N PHE A 47 -6.52 -11.11 0.01
CA PHE A 47 -6.21 -11.84 1.25
C PHE A 47 -6.51 -11.05 2.52
N ILE A 48 -6.56 -9.71 2.49
CA ILE A 48 -6.93 -8.91 3.67
C ILE A 48 -8.33 -9.30 4.15
N LEU A 49 -9.25 -9.54 3.21
CA LEU A 49 -10.62 -9.92 3.54
C LEU A 49 -10.67 -11.29 4.23
N GLU A 50 -9.90 -12.26 3.71
CA GLU A 50 -9.74 -13.58 4.32
C GLU A 50 -9.11 -13.51 5.72
N LEU A 51 -8.08 -12.68 5.89
CA LEU A 51 -7.42 -12.47 7.18
C LEU A 51 -8.36 -11.85 8.22
N VAL A 52 -9.21 -10.90 7.82
CA VAL A 52 -10.23 -10.32 8.70
C VAL A 52 -11.26 -11.38 9.12
N VAL A 53 -11.75 -12.19 8.18
CA VAL A 53 -12.69 -13.28 8.49
C VAL A 53 -12.04 -14.29 9.42
N LEU A 54 -10.80 -14.73 9.15
CA LEU A 54 -10.05 -15.64 10.00
C LEU A 54 -9.90 -15.08 11.42
N PHE A 55 -9.56 -13.80 11.55
CA PHE A 55 -9.42 -13.14 12.85
C PHE A 55 -10.74 -13.08 13.64
N LEU A 56 -11.85 -12.77 12.97
CA LEU A 56 -13.18 -12.75 13.58
C LEU A 56 -13.65 -14.14 14.01
N VAL A 57 -13.43 -15.17 13.18
CA VAL A 57 -13.76 -16.56 13.49
C VAL A 57 -12.90 -17.07 14.65
N LYS A 58 -11.59 -16.81 14.66
CA LYS A 58 -10.70 -17.14 15.77
C LYS A 58 -11.15 -16.48 17.07
N ARG A 59 -11.54 -15.20 17.03
CA ARG A 59 -12.08 -14.49 18.20
C ARG A 59 -13.35 -15.16 18.74
N LYS A 60 -14.29 -15.53 17.86
CA LYS A 60 -15.54 -16.20 18.23
C LYS A 60 -15.29 -17.60 18.79
N LEU A 61 -14.38 -18.36 18.18
CA LEU A 61 -14.02 -19.72 18.61
C LEU A 61 -13.33 -19.70 19.99
N ASN A 62 -12.39 -18.79 20.21
CA ASN A 62 -11.75 -18.62 21.52
C ASN A 62 -12.76 -18.20 22.60
N PHE A 63 -13.74 -17.35 22.28
CA PHE A 63 -14.80 -17.00 23.23
C PHE A 63 -15.66 -18.21 23.64
N PHE A 64 -15.92 -19.14 22.72
CA PHE A 64 -16.67 -20.36 23.01
C PHE A 64 -15.85 -21.40 23.80
N LEU A 65 -14.52 -21.42 23.64
CA LEU A 65 -13.63 -22.35 24.35
C LEU A 65 -13.27 -21.91 25.79
N ILE A 66 -13.54 -20.65 26.15
CA ILE A 66 -13.25 -20.08 27.48
C ILE A 66 -14.51 -20.07 28.39
N LYS A 67 -15.67 -20.45 27.84
CA LYS A 67 -16.94 -20.55 28.55
C LYS A 67 -17.28 -21.99 28.86
#